data_AF-A0A523TDC1-F1
#
_entry.id   AF-A0A523TDC1-F1
#
_cell.length_a   1.000
_cell.length_b   1.000
_cell.length_c   1.000
_cell.angle_alpha   90.00
_cell.angle_beta   90.00
_cell.angle_gamma   90.00
#
_symmetry.space_group_name_H-M   'P 1'
#
loop_
_entity.id
_entity.type
_entity.pdbx_description
1 polymer ?
#
loop_
_entity_poly.entity_id
_entity_poly.type
_entity_poly.pdbx_seq_one_letter_code
_entity_poly.pdbx_strand_id
1 'polypeptide(L)'
;MKIDPYKHQEKFLNWKQKTKDGVSGISKTNSDMLLKYILDMENGLNVSSKSVKGPRSYIRLNNLRQRMIFLAKNIEQYCGVNLPDISEEQIIKFFNAMRNGTIKRIDGKCYQSVVDFVKPFKAFWHWHMKIKKKKDIKITDITEDIDASNPKP
;
A
#
# COMPACT_ATOMS: atom_id res chain seq x y z
N MET A 1 27.46 9.26 13.79
CA MET A 1 26.88 8.60 12.60
C MET A 1 25.79 7.64 13.08
N LYS A 2 24.58 7.67 12.51
CA LYS A 2 23.49 6.78 12.95
C LYS A 2 23.74 5.38 12.38
N ILE A 3 23.94 4.39 13.24
CA ILE A 3 24.18 3.00 12.85
C ILE A 3 22.87 2.42 12.29
N ASP A 4 22.93 1.77 11.10
CA ASP A 4 21.82 1.02 10.49
C ASP A 4 22.13 -0.48 10.57
N PRO A 5 21.92 -1.13 11.74
CA PRO A 5 22.30 -2.53 11.96
C PRO A 5 21.56 -3.50 11.02
N TYR A 6 20.40 -3.09 10.50
CA TYR A 6 19.54 -3.92 9.66
C TYR A 6 19.68 -3.63 8.16
N LYS A 7 20.56 -2.70 7.77
CA LYS A 7 20.85 -2.33 6.38
C LYS A 7 19.59 -1.95 5.60
N HIS A 8 18.68 -1.18 6.22
CA HIS A 8 17.41 -0.78 5.62
C HIS A 8 17.60 0.02 4.33
N GLN A 9 18.59 0.93 4.30
CA GLN A 9 18.91 1.72 3.11
C GLN A 9 19.36 0.83 1.95
N GLU A 10 20.36 -0.02 2.19
CA GLU A 10 20.91 -0.95 1.21
C GLU A 10 19.80 -1.86 0.64
N LYS A 11 18.98 -2.46 1.51
CA LYS A 11 17.84 -3.30 1.10
C LYS A 11 16.84 -2.58 0.20
N PHE A 12 16.56 -1.31 0.49
CA PHE A 12 15.63 -0.52 -0.32
C PHE A 12 16.23 -0.18 -1.68
N LEU A 13 17.48 0.28 -1.73
CA LEU A 13 18.17 0.63 -2.97
C LEU A 13 18.37 -0.58 -3.88
N ASN A 14 18.75 -1.73 -3.31
CA ASN A 14 18.86 -2.99 -4.05
C ASN A 14 17.52 -3.42 -4.64
N TRP A 15 16.42 -3.27 -3.89
CA TRP A 15 15.09 -3.55 -4.43
C TRP A 15 14.73 -2.59 -5.57
N LYS A 16 14.95 -1.28 -5.39
CA LYS A 16 14.69 -0.25 -6.39
C LYS A 16 15.44 -0.52 -7.70
N GLN A 17 16.68 -0.99 -7.62
CA GLN A 17 17.46 -1.40 -8.79
C GLN A 17 16.88 -2.64 -9.47
N LYS A 18 16.44 -3.65 -8.70
CA LYS A 18 15.85 -4.89 -9.23
C LYS A 18 14.47 -4.69 -9.87
N THR A 19 13.72 -3.68 -9.44
CA THR A 19 12.37 -3.42 -9.94
C THR A 19 12.31 -2.27 -10.94
N LYS A 20 13.43 -1.95 -11.61
CA LYS A 20 13.47 -0.91 -12.64
C LYS A 20 12.50 -1.18 -13.78
N ASP A 21 12.37 -2.44 -14.17
CA ASP A 21 11.49 -2.89 -15.26
C ASP A 21 10.09 -3.31 -14.75
N GLY A 22 9.81 -3.09 -13.47
CA GLY A 22 8.54 -3.40 -12.83
C GLY A 22 8.67 -4.30 -11.61
N VAL A 23 7.55 -4.50 -10.93
CA VAL A 23 7.43 -5.37 -9.76
C VAL A 23 6.89 -6.72 -10.20
N SER A 24 7.67 -7.78 -9.96
CA SER A 24 7.27 -9.15 -10.29
C SER A 24 6.04 -9.61 -9.52
N GLY A 25 5.12 -10.31 -10.20
CA GLY A 25 3.98 -10.98 -9.59
C GLY A 25 2.73 -10.11 -9.38
N ILE A 26 2.68 -8.94 -10.02
CA ILE A 26 1.50 -8.07 -10.14
C ILE A 26 1.41 -7.53 -11.57
N SER A 27 0.27 -6.96 -11.94
CA SER A 27 0.07 -6.36 -13.27
C SER A 27 1.01 -5.16 -13.50
N LYS A 28 1.25 -4.82 -14.78
CA LYS A 28 2.01 -3.61 -15.14
C LYS A 28 1.36 -2.34 -14.57
N THR A 29 0.03 -2.24 -14.62
CA THR A 29 -0.73 -1.10 -14.07
C THR A 29 -0.46 -0.91 -12.58
N ASN A 30 -0.50 -1.99 -11.81
CA ASN A 30 -0.21 -1.93 -10.38
C ASN A 30 1.27 -1.68 -10.10
N SER A 31 2.17 -2.32 -10.84
CA SER A 31 3.61 -2.08 -10.76
C SER A 31 3.95 -0.60 -10.93
N ASP A 32 3.48 0.02 -12.02
CA ASP A 32 3.76 1.42 -12.34
C ASP A 32 3.20 2.36 -11.26
N MET A 33 1.98 2.08 -10.80
CA MET A 33 1.32 2.89 -9.76
C MET A 33 2.06 2.78 -8.42
N LEU A 34 2.50 1.58 -8.03
CA LEU A 34 3.25 1.36 -6.79
C LEU A 34 4.64 1.98 -6.83
N LEU A 35 5.37 1.83 -7.94
CA LEU A 35 6.68 2.45 -8.09
C LEU A 35 6.57 3.97 -7.97
N LYS A 36 5.58 4.57 -8.64
CA LYS A 36 5.32 5.99 -8.53
C LYS A 36 4.99 6.42 -7.10
N TYR A 37 4.11 5.68 -6.41
CA TYR A 37 3.77 5.96 -5.01
C TYR A 37 5.00 5.93 -4.10
N ILE A 38 5.83 4.88 -4.22
CA ILE A 38 7.02 4.71 -3.38
C ILE A 38 8.06 5.80 -3.67
N LEU A 39 8.29 6.16 -4.93
CA LEU A 39 9.19 7.25 -5.32
C LEU A 39 8.70 8.61 -4.79
N ASP A 40 7.39 8.87 -4.83
CA ASP A 40 6.83 10.07 -4.23
C ASP A 40 7.06 10.09 -2.71
N MET A 41 6.83 8.97 -2.02
CA MET A 41 7.10 8.89 -0.58
C MET A 41 8.59 9.02 -0.24
N GLU A 42 9.50 8.48 -1.07
CA GLU A 42 10.95 8.63 -0.92
C GLU A 42 11.36 10.10 -1.01
N ASN A 43 10.79 10.85 -1.95
CA ASN A 43 11.07 12.28 -2.13
C ASN A 43 10.21 13.19 -1.24
N GLY A 44 9.29 12.64 -0.44
CA GLY A 44 8.36 13.42 0.38
C GLY A 44 7.26 14.15 -0.42
N LEU A 45 7.05 13.77 -1.67
CA LEU A 45 6.05 14.32 -2.58
C LEU A 45 4.66 13.78 -2.28
N ASN A 46 3.64 14.62 -2.54
CA ASN A 46 2.23 14.24 -2.45
C ASN A 46 1.81 13.65 -1.10
N VAL A 47 2.61 13.89 -0.06
CA VAL A 47 2.31 13.55 1.32
C VAL A 47 1.12 14.37 1.83
N SER A 48 0.31 13.79 2.71
CA SER A 48 -0.83 14.46 3.37
C SER A 48 -0.43 15.81 3.97
N SER A 49 -1.35 16.78 3.95
CA SER A 49 -1.18 18.09 4.61
C SER A 49 -0.87 17.93 6.09
N LYS A 50 -1.52 16.96 6.75
CA LYS A 50 -1.42 16.67 8.19
C LYS A 50 -0.16 15.89 8.59
N SER A 51 0.58 15.33 7.64
CA SER A 51 1.79 14.54 7.95
C SER A 51 3.05 15.40 7.92
N VAL A 52 4.06 14.99 8.71
CA VAL A 52 5.42 15.55 8.64
C VAL A 52 5.91 15.53 7.18
N LYS A 53 6.35 16.69 6.73
CA LYS A 53 6.83 16.92 5.36
C LYS A 53 8.22 16.32 5.17
N GLY A 54 8.51 15.99 3.92
CA GLY A 54 9.82 15.47 3.52
C GLY A 54 9.88 13.94 3.38
N PRO A 55 11.08 13.45 3.03
CA PRO A 55 11.36 12.04 2.73
C PRO A 55 10.91 11.07 3.81
N ARG A 56 10.42 9.90 3.39
CA ARG A 56 10.19 8.78 4.32
C ARG A 56 11.48 8.02 4.58
N SER A 57 11.67 7.59 5.82
CA SER A 57 12.81 6.75 6.19
C SER A 57 12.80 5.43 5.42
N TYR A 58 13.98 4.86 5.17
CA TYR A 58 14.08 3.56 4.48
C TYR A 58 13.33 2.44 5.19
N ILE A 59 13.21 2.48 6.52
CA ILE A 59 12.37 1.56 7.28
C ILE A 59 10.90 1.67 6.84
N ARG A 60 10.39 2.91 6.74
CA ARG A 60 9.01 3.16 6.33
C ARG A 60 8.78 2.79 4.87
N LEU A 61 9.71 3.12 3.98
CA LEU A 61 9.65 2.76 2.56
C LEU A 61 9.64 1.24 2.36
N ASN A 62 10.49 0.51 3.09
CA ASN A 62 10.50 -0.95 3.07
C ASN A 62 9.17 -1.56 3.53
N ASN A 63 8.58 -1.02 4.60
CA ASN A 63 7.26 -1.46 5.05
C ASN A 63 6.16 -1.15 4.02
N LEU A 64 6.15 0.06 3.46
CA LEU A 64 5.16 0.44 2.46
C LEU A 64 5.25 -0.45 1.21
N ARG A 65 6.44 -0.66 0.64
CA ARG A 65 6.58 -1.53 -0.54
C ARG A 65 6.08 -2.95 -0.26
N GLN A 66 6.44 -3.55 0.88
CA GLN A 66 6.04 -4.92 1.19
C GLN A 66 4.52 -5.04 1.33
N ARG A 67 3.89 -4.14 2.08
CA ARG A 67 2.44 -4.15 2.30
C ARG A 67 1.66 -3.85 1.02
N MET A 68 2.13 -2.90 0.22
CA MET A 68 1.44 -2.52 -1.01
C MET A 68 1.57 -3.57 -2.11
N ILE A 69 2.71 -4.26 -2.24
CA ILE A 69 2.86 -5.39 -3.17
C ILE A 69 1.91 -6.52 -2.79
N PHE A 70 1.84 -6.84 -1.49
CA PHE A 70 0.88 -7.83 -0.99
C PHE A 70 -0.57 -7.43 -1.34
N LEU A 71 -0.95 -6.18 -1.09
CA LEU A 71 -2.29 -5.68 -1.38
C LEU A 71 -2.61 -5.73 -2.87
N ALA A 72 -1.71 -5.23 -3.73
CA ALA A 72 -1.88 -5.27 -5.18
C ALA A 72 -2.14 -6.70 -5.68
N LYS A 73 -1.29 -7.65 -5.27
CA LYS A 73 -1.41 -9.05 -5.68
C LYS A 73 -2.74 -9.67 -5.23
N ASN A 74 -3.13 -9.46 -3.97
CA ASN A 74 -4.34 -10.09 -3.44
C ASN A 74 -5.61 -9.42 -3.96
N ILE A 75 -5.61 -8.10 -4.16
CA ILE A 75 -6.74 -7.39 -4.77
C ILE A 75 -6.92 -7.84 -6.22
N GLU A 76 -5.85 -7.94 -7.01
CA GLU A 76 -5.93 -8.50 -8.36
C GLU A 76 -6.52 -9.92 -8.34
N GLN A 77 -6.04 -10.77 -7.43
CA GLN A 77 -6.47 -12.16 -7.33
C GLN A 77 -7.93 -12.33 -6.89
N TYR A 78 -8.36 -11.62 -5.84
CA TYR A 78 -9.68 -11.82 -5.21
C TYR A 78 -10.76 -10.88 -5.75
N CYS A 79 -10.39 -9.72 -6.27
CA CYS A 79 -11.34 -8.73 -6.80
C CYS A 79 -11.30 -8.62 -8.33
N GLY A 80 -10.28 -9.17 -8.99
CA GLY A 80 -10.16 -9.13 -10.46
C GLY A 80 -9.84 -7.75 -11.03
N VAL A 81 -9.39 -6.81 -10.20
CA VAL A 81 -9.15 -5.41 -10.57
C VAL A 81 -7.79 -4.92 -10.09
N ASN A 82 -7.26 -3.88 -10.72
CA ASN A 82 -6.06 -3.20 -10.25
C ASN A 82 -6.38 -2.24 -9.11
N LEU A 83 -5.36 -1.84 -8.35
CA LEU A 83 -5.48 -0.86 -7.26
C LEU A 83 -6.19 0.44 -7.64
N PRO A 84 -5.90 1.12 -8.77
CA PRO A 84 -6.58 2.37 -9.11
C PRO A 84 -8.05 2.19 -9.51
N ASP A 85 -8.45 0.97 -9.86
CA ASP A 85 -9.77 0.66 -10.44
C ASP A 85 -10.70 0.01 -9.40
N ILE A 86 -10.22 -0.19 -8.17
CA ILE A 86 -11.01 -0.84 -7.12
C ILE A 86 -12.13 0.07 -6.63
N SER A 87 -13.32 -0.51 -6.48
CA SER A 87 -14.48 0.16 -5.88
C SER A 87 -14.50 0.05 -4.36
N GLU A 88 -15.30 0.91 -3.73
CA GLU A 88 -15.56 0.89 -2.29
C GLU A 88 -16.11 -0.46 -1.79
N GLU A 89 -17.10 -1.01 -2.48
CA GLU A 89 -17.68 -2.30 -2.12
C GLU A 89 -16.63 -3.42 -2.18
N GLN A 90 -15.79 -3.44 -3.22
CA GLN A 90 -14.73 -4.44 -3.38
C GLN A 90 -13.69 -4.35 -2.26
N ILE A 91 -13.24 -3.14 -1.91
CA ILE A 91 -12.21 -3.01 -0.87
C ILE A 91 -12.75 -3.34 0.53
N ILE A 92 -14.00 -2.97 0.82
CA ILE A 92 -14.67 -3.34 2.08
C ILE A 92 -14.81 -4.86 2.17
N LYS A 93 -15.33 -5.51 1.12
CA LYS A 93 -15.44 -6.98 1.05
C LYS A 93 -14.07 -7.66 1.19
N PHE A 94 -13.04 -7.12 0.56
CA PHE A 94 -11.67 -7.64 0.64
C PHE A 94 -11.13 -7.64 2.08
N PHE A 95 -11.21 -6.50 2.79
CA PHE A 95 -10.72 -6.43 4.17
C PHE A 95 -11.57 -7.25 5.15
N ASN A 96 -12.87 -7.34 4.92
CA ASN A 96 -13.75 -8.24 5.69
C ASN A 96 -13.38 -9.70 5.49
N ALA A 97 -13.07 -10.11 4.24
CA ALA A 97 -12.60 -11.44 3.91
C ALA A 97 -11.25 -11.77 4.57
N MET A 98 -10.35 -10.79 4.73
CA MET A 98 -9.12 -10.98 5.52
C MET A 98 -9.40 -11.18 7.01
N ARG A 99 -10.40 -10.46 7.55
CA ARG A 99 -10.74 -10.46 8.98
C ARG A 99 -11.47 -11.75 9.40
N ASN A 100 -12.44 -12.20 8.61
CA ASN A 100 -13.23 -13.38 8.91
C ASN A 100 -12.52 -14.70 8.53
N GLY A 101 -11.37 -14.63 7.84
CA GLY A 101 -10.58 -15.80 7.48
C GLY A 101 -10.99 -16.46 6.16
N THR A 102 -11.83 -15.82 5.33
CA THR A 102 -12.01 -16.24 3.93
C THR A 102 -10.69 -16.12 3.17
N ILE A 103 -9.95 -15.03 3.38
CA ILE A 103 -8.57 -14.87 2.91
C ILE A 103 -7.64 -15.22 4.07
N LYS A 104 -6.95 -16.35 3.94
CA LYS A 104 -6.04 -16.88 4.96
C LYS A 104 -4.58 -16.53 4.66
N ARG A 105 -3.78 -16.50 5.71
CA ARG A 105 -2.32 -16.49 5.60
C ARG A 105 -1.82 -17.80 4.98
N ILE A 106 -0.54 -17.82 4.61
CA ILE A 106 0.14 -19.01 4.06
C ILE A 106 0.11 -20.18 5.05
N ASP A 107 0.12 -19.91 6.36
CA ASP A 107 0.02 -20.91 7.43
C ASP A 107 -1.44 -21.35 7.73
N GLY A 108 -2.40 -20.93 6.91
CA GLY A 108 -3.82 -21.25 7.07
C GLY A 108 -4.52 -20.49 8.20
N LYS A 109 -3.82 -19.62 8.93
CA LYS A 109 -4.39 -18.83 10.03
C LYS A 109 -5.04 -17.53 9.52
N CYS A 110 -5.98 -17.00 10.30
CA CYS A 110 -6.57 -15.69 10.04
C CYS A 110 -5.55 -14.56 10.27
N TYR A 111 -5.76 -13.43 9.61
CA TYR A 111 -4.98 -12.23 9.86
C TYR A 111 -5.39 -11.58 11.18
N GLN A 112 -4.46 -11.50 12.14
CA GLN A 112 -4.71 -10.88 13.44
C GLN A 112 -4.80 -9.34 13.37
N SER A 113 -3.98 -8.74 12.51
CA SER A 113 -3.86 -7.28 12.38
C SER A 113 -4.19 -6.82 10.97
N VAL A 114 -5.44 -6.98 10.54
CA VAL A 114 -5.91 -6.48 9.22
C VAL A 114 -5.69 -4.96 9.10
N VAL A 115 -5.78 -4.24 10.21
CA VAL A 115 -5.53 -2.79 10.32
C VAL A 115 -4.14 -2.38 9.80
N ASP A 116 -3.13 -3.25 9.94
CA ASP A 116 -1.77 -3.00 9.46
C ASP A 116 -1.67 -3.00 7.93
N PHE A 117 -2.68 -3.53 7.24
CA PHE A 117 -2.84 -3.46 5.79
C PHE A 117 -3.78 -2.32 5.38
N VAL A 118 -4.84 -2.07 6.16
CA VAL A 118 -5.76 -0.95 5.95
C VAL A 118 -5.01 0.38 5.95
N LYS A 119 -4.14 0.63 6.94
CA LYS A 119 -3.41 1.90 7.06
C LYS A 119 -2.53 2.23 5.83
N PRO A 120 -1.67 1.32 5.33
CA PRO A 120 -0.98 1.49 4.05
C PRO A 120 -1.93 1.75 2.88
N PHE A 121 -3.04 1.01 2.79
CA PHE A 121 -4.01 1.20 1.71
C PHE A 121 -4.64 2.60 1.73
N LYS A 122 -5.12 3.06 2.90
CA LYS A 122 -5.66 4.43 3.06
C LYS A 122 -4.63 5.49 2.64
N ALA A 123 -3.38 5.33 3.09
CA ALA A 123 -2.30 6.25 2.72
C ALA A 123 -2.00 6.26 1.21
N PHE A 124 -2.10 5.10 0.55
CA PHE A 124 -2.00 4.99 -0.90
C PHE A 124 -3.20 5.65 -1.61
N TRP A 125 -4.43 5.39 -1.17
CA TRP A 125 -5.63 5.93 -1.80
C TRP A 125 -5.67 7.46 -1.71
N HIS A 126 -5.36 8.03 -0.54
CA HIS A 126 -5.27 9.47 -0.36
C HIS A 126 -4.18 10.11 -1.22
N TRP A 127 -3.06 9.42 -1.41
CA TRP A 127 -2.05 9.85 -2.37
C TRP A 127 -2.59 9.81 -3.81
N HIS A 128 -3.28 8.73 -4.18
CA HIS A 128 -3.85 8.54 -5.50
C HIS A 128 -4.86 9.65 -5.84
N MET A 129 -5.79 9.94 -4.92
CA MET A 129 -6.73 11.06 -5.01
C MET A 129 -5.98 12.39 -5.22
N LYS A 130 -4.89 12.62 -4.48
CA LYS A 130 -4.13 13.87 -4.57
C LYS A 130 -3.43 14.04 -5.92
N ILE A 131 -2.81 13.00 -6.46
CA ILE A 131 -2.15 13.09 -7.77
C ILE A 131 -3.15 13.20 -8.92
N LYS A 132 -4.37 12.68 -8.75
CA LYS A 132 -5.45 12.77 -9.75
C LYS A 132 -6.13 14.13 -9.69
N LYS A 133 -6.32 14.70 -8.50
CA LYS A 133 -6.76 16.08 -8.32
C LYS A 133 -5.84 17.10 -9.01
N LYS A 134 -4.52 16.86 -9.03
CA LYS A 134 -3.55 17.69 -9.78
C LYS A 134 -3.71 17.61 -11.31
N LYS A 135 -4.48 16.65 -11.81
CA LYS A 135 -4.84 16.49 -13.22
C LYS A 135 -6.32 16.82 -13.46
N ASP A 136 -6.94 17.52 -12.51
CA ASP A 136 -8.37 17.86 -12.53
C ASP A 136 -9.33 16.66 -12.58
N ILE A 137 -8.85 15.46 -12.19
CA ILE A 137 -9.67 14.26 -12.05
C ILE A 137 -10.06 14.10 -10.59
N LYS A 138 -11.36 14.20 -10.29
CA LYS A 138 -11.90 13.97 -8.95
C LYS A 138 -12.13 12.48 -8.73
N ILE A 139 -11.55 11.95 -7.65
CA ILE A 139 -11.74 10.58 -7.17
C ILE A 139 -12.35 10.65 -5.78
N THR A 140 -13.36 9.83 -5.53
CA THR A 140 -14.01 9.69 -4.22
C THR A 140 -13.13 8.93 -3.25
N ASP A 141 -13.24 9.21 -1.95
CA ASP A 141 -12.52 8.44 -0.94
C ASP A 141 -13.29 7.14 -0.68
N ILE A 142 -12.80 6.01 -1.21
CA ILE A 142 -13.42 4.69 -1.02
C ILE A 142 -13.03 4.04 0.31
N THR A 143 -12.32 4.78 1.18
CA THR A 143 -11.72 4.24 2.39
C THR A 143 -12.35 4.76 3.68
N GLU A 144 -13.35 5.63 3.57
CA GLU A 144 -14.03 6.23 4.73
C GLU A 144 -14.62 5.14 5.63
N ASP A 145 -15.33 4.19 5.04
CA ASP A 145 -16.05 3.13 5.75
C ASP A 145 -15.23 1.87 6.04
N ILE A 146 -13.94 1.83 5.70
CA ILE A 146 -13.10 0.68 6.00
C ILE A 146 -12.79 0.63 7.50
N ASP A 147 -13.22 -0.47 8.14
CA ASP A 147 -12.97 -0.78 9.55
C ASP A 147 -11.46 -0.89 9.86
N ALA A 148 -10.97 0.07 10.63
CA ALA A 148 -9.59 0.14 11.13
C ALA A 148 -9.46 -0.22 12.62
N SER A 149 -10.49 -0.87 13.21
CA SER A 149 -10.45 -1.37 14.59
C SER A 149 -9.60 -2.63 14.71
N ASN A 150 -8.88 -2.78 15.82
CA ASN A 150 -8.33 -4.07 16.21
C ASN A 150 -9.36 -4.81 17.08
N PRO A 151 -9.50 -6.14 16.94
CA PRO A 151 -10.23 -6.91 17.93
C PRO A 151 -9.63 -6.65 19.31
N LYS A 152 -10.48 -6.36 20.30
CA LYS A 152 -10.02 -6.14 21.67
C LYS A 152 -9.45 -7.45 22.23
N PRO A 153 -8.34 -7.40 22.99
CA PRO A 153 -7.74 -8.57 23.62
C PRO A 153 -8.67 -9.20 24.66
#